data_AF-A0A7J4Q2B4-F1
#
_entry.id   AF-A0A7J4Q2B4-F1
#
_cell.length_a   1.000
_cell.length_b   1.000
_cell.length_c   1.000
_cell.angle_alpha   90.00
_cell.angle_beta   90.00
_cell.angle_gamma   90.00
#
_symmetry.space_group_name_H-M   'P 1'
#
loop_
_entity.id
_entity.type
_entity.pdbx_description
1 polymer ?
#
loop_
_entity_poly.entity_id
_entity_poly.type
_entity_poly.pdbx_seq_one_letter_code
_entity_poly.pdbx_strand_id
1 'polypeptide(L)'
;VRTWGIEPLLDGTGLSFYNGVISGTPTIIMTQTDYIVWANTTGGDTNFTITITINEPGVILDYNPENVTVTIGDTMTALTPLVSNGTVEKWSIYPELDNGLSFSNGIISGIPTSIQSKITYKIWANNTGGNTYHDVNITILDIVPEISYSLVSIELTNDT
;
A
#
# COMPACT_ATOMS: atom_id res chain seq x y z
N VAL A 1 33.32 25.15 24.86
CA VAL A 1 32.23 25.90 24.21
C VAL A 1 31.30 26.41 25.28
N ARG A 2 30.83 27.67 25.21
CA ARG A 2 29.92 28.24 26.23
C ARG A 2 28.46 28.03 25.90
N THR A 3 28.07 28.02 24.63
CA THR A 3 26.72 27.64 24.18
C THR A 3 26.73 27.19 22.72
N TRP A 4 25.77 26.34 22.36
CA TRP A 4 25.41 26.00 20.98
C TRP A 4 23.98 26.45 20.73
N GLY A 5 23.67 26.86 19.51
CA GLY A 5 22.31 27.11 19.07
C GLY A 5 22.08 26.76 17.60
N ILE A 6 20.81 26.67 17.24
CA ILE A 6 20.34 26.50 15.87
C ILE A 6 19.19 27.49 15.64
N GLU A 7 19.17 28.16 14.49
CA GLU A 7 18.07 29.04 14.09
C GLU A 7 17.65 28.78 12.63
N PRO A 8 16.34 28.69 12.34
CA PRO A 8 15.22 28.69 13.28
C PRO A 8 15.24 27.49 14.25
N LEU A 9 14.42 27.52 15.31
CA LEU A 9 14.29 26.37 16.21
C LEU A 9 13.65 25.19 15.48
N LEU A 10 14.02 23.96 15.87
CA LEU A 10 13.47 22.71 15.32
C LEU A 10 12.08 22.34 15.88
N ASP A 11 11.39 23.29 16.52
CA ASP A 11 10.13 23.02 17.23
C ASP A 11 9.06 22.48 16.28
N GLY A 12 8.35 21.44 16.73
CA GLY A 12 7.31 20.78 15.94
C GLY A 12 7.82 19.84 14.83
N THR A 13 9.13 19.82 14.55
CA THR A 13 9.69 18.89 13.55
C THR A 13 9.84 17.46 14.06
N GLY A 14 9.82 17.25 15.37
CA GLY A 14 10.21 15.98 16.01
C GLY A 14 11.72 15.80 16.17
N LEU A 15 12.51 16.77 15.68
CA LEU A 15 13.94 16.86 15.89
C LEU A 15 14.26 17.83 17.04
N SER A 16 15.41 17.61 17.67
CA SER A 16 15.94 18.42 18.75
C SER A 16 17.41 18.72 18.47
N PHE A 17 17.88 19.87 18.96
CA PHE A 17 19.28 20.26 18.88
C PHE A 17 19.84 20.45 20.29
N TYR A 18 20.84 19.64 20.65
CA TYR A 18 21.49 19.74 21.94
C TYR A 18 23.01 19.59 21.78
N ASN A 19 23.74 20.61 22.24
CA ASN A 19 25.20 20.62 22.29
C ASN A 19 25.89 20.21 20.97
N GLY A 20 25.39 20.74 19.85
CA GLY A 20 25.94 20.45 18.52
C GLY A 20 25.40 19.19 17.85
N VAL A 21 24.48 18.46 18.50
CA VAL A 21 23.88 17.23 17.95
C VAL A 21 22.42 17.48 17.60
N ILE A 22 22.04 17.15 16.37
CA ILE A 22 20.63 17.03 15.96
C ILE A 22 20.20 15.58 16.16
N SER A 23 19.09 15.35 16.87
CA SER A 23 18.56 14.01 17.14
C SER A 23 17.04 14.01 17.25
N GLY A 24 16.41 12.85 17.06
CA GLY A 24 14.95 12.69 17.16
C GLY A 24 14.38 11.88 16.01
N THR A 25 13.06 11.85 15.91
CA THR A 25 12.33 11.21 14.81
C THR A 25 11.44 12.28 14.17
N PRO A 26 11.64 12.60 12.89
CA PRO A 26 10.81 13.59 12.23
C PRO A 26 9.32 13.22 12.26
N THR A 27 8.45 14.19 12.55
CA THR A 27 7.00 13.98 12.67
C THR A 27 6.17 14.75 11.64
N ILE A 28 6.80 15.63 10.85
CA ILE A 28 6.14 16.43 9.82
C ILE A 28 6.95 16.41 8.53
N ILE A 29 6.29 16.61 7.40
CA ILE A 29 6.96 16.90 6.13
C ILE A 29 7.47 18.34 6.19
N MET A 30 8.70 18.56 5.75
CA MET A 30 9.32 19.87 5.71
C MET A 30 10.04 20.05 4.39
N THR A 31 9.65 21.07 3.64
CA THR A 31 10.40 21.50 2.46
C THR A 31 11.79 21.93 2.86
N GLN A 32 12.72 21.90 1.90
CA GLN A 32 14.09 22.32 2.11
C GLN A 32 14.17 23.67 2.85
N THR A 33 14.75 23.65 4.04
CA THR A 33 14.85 24.82 4.94
C THR A 33 16.29 24.94 5.42
N ASP A 34 16.83 26.15 5.37
CA ASP A 34 18.17 26.45 5.86
C ASP A 34 18.15 26.79 7.35
N TYR A 35 19.09 26.22 8.09
CA TYR A 35 19.30 26.42 9.51
C TYR A 35 20.73 26.88 9.75
N ILE A 36 20.91 27.91 10.58
CA ILE A 36 22.21 28.38 11.01
C ILE A 36 22.53 27.70 12.35
N VAL A 37 23.54 26.85 12.34
CA VAL A 37 24.12 26.28 13.57
C VAL A 37 25.27 27.18 14.02
N TRP A 38 25.29 27.56 15.29
CA TRP A 38 26.33 28.42 15.83
C TRP A 38 26.87 27.92 17.17
N ALA A 39 28.10 28.30 17.47
CA ALA A 39 28.77 28.04 18.73
C ALA A 39 29.50 29.29 19.23
N ASN A 40 29.40 29.58 20.53
CA ASN A 40 30.07 30.73 21.15
C ASN A 40 31.01 30.27 22.28
N THR A 41 32.20 30.87 22.35
CA THR A 41 33.20 30.67 23.40
C THR A 41 33.75 32.00 23.91
N THR A 42 34.54 31.97 25.00
CA THR A 42 35.25 33.17 25.47
C THR A 42 36.27 33.74 24.46
N GLY A 43 36.67 32.95 23.46
CA GLY A 43 37.60 33.36 22.42
C GLY A 43 36.93 33.83 21.12
N GLY A 44 35.59 33.82 21.05
CA GLY A 44 34.83 34.19 19.86
C GLY A 44 33.72 33.20 19.50
N ASP A 45 33.00 33.50 18.43
CA ASP A 45 31.88 32.76 17.88
C ASP A 45 32.12 32.32 16.42
N THR A 46 31.40 31.29 16.00
CA THR A 46 31.38 30.81 14.62
C THR A 46 29.99 30.25 14.30
N ASN A 47 29.64 30.26 13.03
CA ASN A 47 28.39 29.67 12.53
C ASN A 47 28.61 28.91 11.22
N PHE A 48 27.63 28.08 10.88
CA PHE A 48 27.58 27.31 9.64
C PHE A 48 26.12 27.05 9.25
N THR A 49 25.81 27.20 7.96
CA THR A 49 24.46 26.90 7.44
C THR A 49 24.36 25.44 7.04
N ILE A 50 23.38 24.75 7.59
CA ILE A 50 22.95 23.42 7.13
C ILE A 50 21.57 23.53 6.49
N THR A 51 21.27 22.60 5.62
CA THR A 51 19.95 22.51 4.99
C THR A 51 19.28 21.22 5.43
N ILE A 52 18.03 21.31 5.87
CA ILE A 52 17.23 20.16 6.30
C ILE A 52 15.99 20.05 5.42
N THR A 53 15.70 18.83 4.96
CA THR A 53 14.46 18.45 4.29
C THR A 53 13.92 17.22 5.01
N ILE A 54 12.62 17.18 5.29
CA ILE A 54 11.95 16.00 5.81
C ILE A 54 10.94 15.53 4.78
N ASN A 55 11.21 14.38 4.18
CA ASN A 55 10.35 13.78 3.15
C ASN A 55 9.27 12.92 3.79
N GLU A 56 8.16 12.74 3.06
CA GLU A 56 7.16 11.75 3.42
C GLU A 56 7.78 10.33 3.38
N PRO A 57 7.43 9.42 4.31
CA PRO A 57 7.87 8.03 4.20
C PRO A 57 7.24 7.35 2.99
N GLY A 58 8.03 6.55 2.27
CA GLY A 58 7.53 5.73 1.17
C GLY A 58 6.56 4.65 1.64
N VAL A 59 5.62 4.28 0.78
CA VAL A 59 4.63 3.23 1.03
C VAL A 59 5.27 1.84 0.96
N ILE A 60 4.94 0.97 1.91
CA ILE A 60 5.12 -0.48 1.78
C ILE A 60 3.75 -1.10 1.51
N LEU A 61 3.68 -1.93 0.46
CA LEU A 61 2.44 -2.55 -0.04
C LEU A 61 2.62 -4.06 -0.10
N ASP A 62 1.62 -4.79 0.38
CA ASP A 62 1.56 -6.25 0.33
C ASP A 62 0.11 -6.73 0.10
N TYR A 63 -0.06 -7.94 -0.43
CA TYR A 63 -1.33 -8.65 -0.55
C TYR A 63 -1.17 -10.09 -0.10
N ASN A 64 -1.95 -10.50 0.90
CA ASN A 64 -1.93 -11.87 1.39
C ASN A 64 -3.36 -12.42 1.55
N PRO A 65 -3.75 -13.46 0.79
CA PRO A 65 -2.96 -14.15 -0.24
C PRO A 65 -2.81 -13.31 -1.53
N GLU A 66 -1.66 -13.45 -2.21
CA GLU A 66 -1.41 -12.85 -3.53
C GLU A 66 -1.88 -13.75 -4.70
N ASN A 67 -2.22 -15.01 -4.45
CA ASN A 67 -2.76 -15.94 -5.46
C ASN A 67 -4.17 -16.35 -5.04
N VAL A 68 -5.14 -16.10 -5.90
CA VAL A 68 -6.56 -16.27 -5.57
C VAL A 68 -7.27 -17.02 -6.67
N THR A 69 -8.11 -17.95 -6.26
CA THR A 69 -9.06 -18.64 -7.13
C THR A 69 -10.46 -18.28 -6.67
N VAL A 70 -11.27 -17.78 -7.60
CA VAL A 70 -12.66 -17.41 -7.37
C VAL A 70 -13.57 -18.21 -8.31
N THR A 71 -14.83 -18.35 -7.93
CA THR A 71 -15.83 -19.09 -8.71
C THR A 71 -16.73 -18.11 -9.45
N ILE A 72 -17.07 -18.42 -10.70
CA ILE A 72 -18.04 -17.66 -11.49
C ILE A 72 -19.40 -17.61 -10.77
N GLY A 73 -20.05 -16.45 -10.78
CA GLY A 73 -21.36 -16.23 -10.15
C GLY A 73 -21.33 -16.04 -8.62
N ASP A 74 -20.22 -16.38 -7.96
CA ASP A 74 -20.06 -16.19 -6.52
C ASP A 74 -19.43 -14.82 -6.20
N THR A 75 -19.86 -14.19 -5.10
CA THR A 75 -19.19 -12.98 -4.62
C THR A 75 -17.80 -13.32 -4.09
N MET A 76 -16.75 -12.72 -4.66
CA MET A 76 -15.39 -12.96 -4.18
C MET A 76 -15.19 -12.39 -2.77
N THR A 77 -14.31 -13.01 -2.00
CA THR A 77 -13.73 -12.34 -0.82
C THR A 77 -12.85 -11.19 -1.31
N ALA A 78 -13.12 -9.97 -0.85
CA ALA A 78 -12.39 -8.78 -1.32
C ALA A 78 -10.90 -8.86 -0.97
N LEU A 79 -10.03 -8.62 -1.95
CA LEU A 79 -8.59 -8.55 -1.72
C LEU A 79 -8.25 -7.15 -1.25
N THR A 80 -7.88 -7.05 0.01
CA THR A 80 -7.56 -5.78 0.67
C THR A 80 -6.04 -5.66 0.78
N PRO A 81 -5.45 -4.51 0.41
CA PRO A 81 -4.01 -4.31 0.54
C PRO A 81 -3.61 -4.22 2.01
N LEU A 82 -2.42 -4.71 2.32
CA LEU A 82 -1.71 -4.44 3.56
C LEU A 82 -0.76 -3.27 3.29
N VAL A 83 -1.09 -2.09 3.82
CA VAL A 83 -0.31 -0.86 3.66
C VAL A 83 0.39 -0.50 4.96
N SER A 84 1.68 -0.20 4.90
CA SER A 84 2.45 0.26 6.06
C SER A 84 3.52 1.31 5.69
N ASN A 85 4.16 1.89 6.71
CA ASN A 85 5.20 2.93 6.66
C ASN A 85 4.76 4.31 6.14
N GLY A 86 3.94 4.37 5.08
CA GLY A 86 3.39 5.59 4.51
C GLY A 86 1.89 5.47 4.23
N THR A 87 1.28 6.57 3.78
CA THR A 87 -0.13 6.60 3.36
C THR A 87 -0.21 6.69 1.84
N VAL A 88 -1.08 5.92 1.19
CA VAL A 88 -1.22 5.94 -0.27
C VAL A 88 -2.11 7.10 -0.70
N GLU A 89 -1.65 7.89 -1.66
CA GLU A 89 -2.42 8.97 -2.30
C GLU A 89 -3.05 8.54 -3.62
N LYS A 90 -2.32 7.73 -4.40
CA LYS A 90 -2.75 7.27 -5.73
C LYS A 90 -2.60 5.77 -5.87
N TRP A 91 -3.62 5.18 -6.48
CA TRP A 91 -3.71 3.75 -6.78
C TRP A 91 -3.88 3.54 -8.28
N SER A 92 -3.32 2.46 -8.79
CA SER A 92 -3.67 1.94 -10.12
C SER A 92 -3.51 0.42 -10.17
N ILE A 93 -4.19 -0.20 -11.11
CA ILE A 93 -4.08 -1.64 -11.39
C ILE A 93 -3.85 -1.82 -12.89
N TYR A 94 -3.00 -2.78 -13.26
CA TYR A 94 -2.77 -3.16 -14.66
C TYR A 94 -2.53 -4.67 -14.80
N PRO A 95 -3.17 -5.38 -15.74
CA PRO A 95 -4.18 -4.88 -16.69
C PRO A 95 -5.47 -4.40 -15.99
N GLU A 96 -6.34 -3.72 -16.74
CA GLU A 96 -7.66 -3.36 -16.20
C GLU A 96 -8.46 -4.62 -15.88
N LEU A 97 -9.26 -4.54 -14.81
CA LEU A 97 -10.13 -5.65 -14.42
C LEU A 97 -11.34 -5.74 -15.35
N ASP A 98 -11.66 -6.97 -15.71
CA ASP A 98 -12.82 -7.37 -16.49
C ASP A 98 -13.65 -8.42 -15.72
N ASN A 99 -14.59 -9.08 -16.40
CA ASN A 99 -15.37 -10.19 -15.85
C ASN A 99 -16.13 -9.87 -14.55
N GLY A 100 -16.63 -8.64 -14.38
CA GLY A 100 -17.40 -8.25 -13.19
C GLY A 100 -16.55 -7.98 -11.93
N LEU A 101 -15.22 -7.95 -12.08
CA LEU A 101 -14.29 -7.49 -11.05
C LEU A 101 -14.11 -5.98 -11.11
N SER A 102 -13.80 -5.38 -9.97
CA SER A 102 -13.62 -3.94 -9.79
C SER A 102 -12.44 -3.64 -8.87
N PHE A 103 -11.80 -2.49 -9.10
CA PHE A 103 -10.69 -1.99 -8.29
C PHE A 103 -11.03 -0.62 -7.73
N SER A 104 -10.93 -0.45 -6.41
CA SER A 104 -11.13 0.83 -5.75
C SER A 104 -10.22 0.96 -4.54
N ASN A 105 -9.35 1.97 -4.54
CA ASN A 105 -8.43 2.28 -3.43
C ASN A 105 -7.61 1.06 -2.96
N GLY A 106 -7.09 0.29 -3.93
CA GLY A 106 -6.33 -0.94 -3.64
C GLY A 106 -7.21 -2.18 -3.43
N ILE A 107 -8.52 -2.04 -3.21
CA ILE A 107 -9.40 -3.19 -2.97
C ILE A 107 -9.86 -3.77 -4.30
N ILE A 108 -9.65 -5.07 -4.50
CA ILE A 108 -10.24 -5.84 -5.62
C ILE A 108 -11.47 -6.57 -5.10
N SER A 109 -12.62 -6.36 -5.75
CA SER A 109 -13.90 -6.96 -5.35
C SER A 109 -14.85 -7.15 -6.54
N GLY A 110 -15.87 -7.99 -6.41
CA GLY A 110 -16.87 -8.19 -7.45
C GLY A 110 -17.52 -9.57 -7.45
N ILE A 111 -18.28 -9.84 -8.51
CA ILE A 111 -18.88 -11.15 -8.81
C ILE A 111 -18.35 -11.55 -10.20
N PRO A 112 -17.50 -12.59 -10.31
CA PRO A 112 -16.93 -12.99 -11.58
C PRO A 112 -18.01 -13.46 -12.57
N THR A 113 -17.97 -12.97 -13.81
CA THR A 113 -19.00 -13.27 -14.84
C THR A 113 -18.52 -14.18 -15.97
N SER A 114 -17.22 -14.44 -16.08
CA SER A 114 -16.64 -15.31 -17.11
C SER A 114 -15.43 -16.05 -16.56
N ILE A 115 -15.18 -17.25 -17.09
CA ILE A 115 -13.98 -18.05 -16.76
C ILE A 115 -12.72 -17.31 -17.24
N GLN A 116 -11.67 -17.39 -16.44
CA GLN A 116 -10.40 -16.76 -16.72
C GLN A 116 -9.25 -17.64 -16.24
N SER A 117 -8.28 -17.91 -17.12
CA SER A 117 -7.01 -18.49 -16.69
C SER A 117 -6.27 -17.54 -15.74
N LYS A 118 -5.20 -18.02 -15.09
CA LYS A 118 -4.41 -17.18 -14.18
C LYS A 118 -3.91 -15.92 -14.89
N ILE A 119 -4.37 -14.74 -14.47
CA ILE A 119 -3.83 -13.44 -14.88
C ILE A 119 -3.15 -12.78 -13.68
N THR A 120 -1.95 -12.25 -13.91
CA THR A 120 -1.21 -11.41 -12.96
C THR A 120 -1.60 -9.94 -13.15
N TYR A 121 -2.15 -9.34 -12.11
CA TYR A 121 -2.44 -7.92 -12.01
C TYR A 121 -1.37 -7.24 -11.15
N LYS A 122 -0.77 -6.17 -11.68
CA LYS A 122 0.16 -5.30 -10.97
C LYS A 122 -0.62 -4.17 -10.32
N ILE A 123 -0.71 -4.18 -9.00
CA ILE A 123 -1.24 -3.06 -8.22
C ILE A 123 -0.09 -2.13 -7.92
N TRP A 124 -0.28 -0.84 -8.20
CA TRP A 124 0.69 0.21 -7.93
C TRP A 124 0.09 1.23 -6.96
N ALA A 125 0.92 1.70 -6.04
CA ALA A 125 0.57 2.66 -5.00
C ALA A 125 1.66 3.74 -4.90
N ASN A 126 1.25 4.99 -4.67
CA ASN A 126 2.18 6.13 -4.61
C ASN A 126 1.75 7.21 -3.63
N ASN A 127 2.75 7.86 -3.05
CA ASN A 127 2.70 9.12 -2.34
C ASN A 127 3.91 10.00 -2.70
N THR A 128 4.06 11.16 -2.05
CA THR A 128 5.21 12.04 -2.32
C THR A 128 6.55 11.45 -1.84
N GLY A 129 6.49 10.49 -0.92
CA GLY A 129 7.63 9.75 -0.39
C GLY A 129 8.17 8.65 -1.31
N GLY A 130 7.39 8.22 -2.30
CA GLY A 130 7.80 7.20 -3.27
C GLY A 130 6.64 6.42 -3.86
N ASN A 131 6.96 5.40 -4.65
CA ASN A 131 5.98 4.47 -5.17
C ASN A 131 6.42 3.02 -4.95
N THR A 132 5.44 2.13 -4.94
CA THR A 132 5.61 0.69 -4.79
C THR A 132 4.59 -0.05 -5.64
N TYR A 133 4.81 -1.33 -5.87
CA TYR A 133 3.85 -2.21 -6.52
C TYR A 133 3.86 -3.61 -5.90
N HIS A 134 2.74 -4.30 -6.06
CA HIS A 134 2.61 -5.71 -5.71
C HIS A 134 1.82 -6.42 -6.80
N ASP A 135 2.23 -7.65 -7.13
CA ASP A 135 1.53 -8.46 -8.13
C ASP A 135 0.52 -9.38 -7.42
N VAL A 136 -0.68 -9.49 -7.97
CA VAL A 136 -1.76 -10.38 -7.48
C VAL A 136 -2.22 -11.22 -8.65
N ASN A 137 -2.39 -12.52 -8.42
CA ASN A 137 -2.83 -13.47 -9.42
C ASN A 137 -4.26 -13.89 -9.16
N ILE A 138 -5.12 -13.78 -10.19
CA ILE A 138 -6.52 -14.19 -10.10
C ILE A 138 -6.81 -15.25 -11.16
N THR A 139 -7.43 -16.34 -10.73
CA THR A 139 -8.00 -17.39 -11.59
C THR A 139 -9.49 -17.47 -11.33
N ILE A 140 -10.32 -17.49 -12.38
CA ILE A 140 -11.77 -17.63 -12.26
C ILE A 140 -12.16 -19.01 -12.81
N LEU A 141 -12.73 -19.85 -11.96
CA LEU A 141 -13.19 -21.20 -12.30
C LEU A 141 -14.71 -21.30 -12.33
N ASP A 142 -15.22 -22.36 -12.96
CA ASP A 142 -16.63 -22.73 -12.91
C ASP A 142 -16.91 -23.70 -11.76
N ILE A 143 -18.18 -23.79 -11.35
CA ILE A 143 -18.63 -24.79 -10.38
C ILE A 143 -18.66 -26.17 -11.04
N VAL A 144 -18.20 -27.19 -10.32
CA VAL A 144 -18.36 -28.58 -10.77
C VAL A 144 -19.81 -28.98 -10.51
N PRO A 145 -20.58 -29.43 -11.52
CA PRO A 145 -21.96 -29.87 -11.30
C PRO A 145 -21.98 -31.17 -10.50
N GLU A 146 -22.71 -31.18 -9.38
CA GLU A 146 -23.06 -32.41 -8.66
C GLU A 146 -24.39 -32.96 -9.17
N ILE A 147 -24.41 -34.26 -9.51
CA ILE A 147 -25.63 -35.00 -9.82
C ILE A 147 -25.85 -36.03 -8.72
N SER A 148 -27.00 -35.99 -8.06
CA SER A 148 -27.44 -37.00 -7.11
C SER A 148 -28.80 -37.54 -7.53
N TYR A 149 -28.91 -38.87 -7.62
CA TYR A 149 -30.18 -39.55 -7.86
C TYR A 149 -30.66 -40.16 -6.55
N SER A 150 -31.88 -39.81 -6.12
CA SER A 150 -32.61 -40.71 -5.21
C SER A 150 -33.14 -41.89 -6.04
N LEU A 151 -33.06 -43.10 -5.50
CA LEU A 151 -33.64 -44.28 -6.15
C LEU A 151 -35.15 -44.07 -6.33
N VAL A 152 -35.55 -43.63 -7.52
CA VAL A 152 -36.93 -43.70 -8.00
C VAL A 152 -37.01 -44.98 -8.81
N SER A 153 -37.80 -45.95 -8.34
CA SER A 153 -38.15 -47.11 -9.15
C SER A 153 -38.88 -46.63 -10.39
N ILE A 154 -38.33 -46.91 -11.57
CA ILE A 154 -38.99 -46.65 -12.84
C ILE A 154 -39.69 -47.95 -13.25
N GLU A 155 -41.01 -47.95 -13.27
CA GLU A 155 -41.80 -49.00 -13.92
C GLU A 155 -42.14 -48.55 -15.35
N LEU A 156 -41.87 -49.41 -16.33
CA LEU A 156 -42.19 -49.19 -17.74
C LEU A 156 -43.12 -50.30 -18.22
N THR A 157 -44.19 -49.92 -18.92
CA THR A 157 -45.06 -50.87 -19.65
C THR A 157 -44.89 -50.66 -21.14
N ASN A 158 -44.70 -51.76 -21.87
CA ASN A 158 -44.57 -51.76 -23.32
C ASN A 158 -45.97 -51.74 -23.97
N ASP A 159 -46.31 -50.66 -24.67
CA ASP A 159 -47.52 -50.59 -25.49
C ASP A 159 -47.25 -51.21 -26.86
N THR A 160 -47.61 -52.48 -27.01
CA THR A 160 -47.95 -53.09 -28.30
C THR A 160 -49.38 -52.78 -28.69
#